data_AF-A0A4Q3MIU1-F1
#
_entry.id   AF-A0A4Q3MIU1-F1
#
_cell.length_a   1.000
_cell.length_b   1.000
_cell.length_c   1.000
_cell.angle_alpha   90.00
_cell.angle_beta   90.00
_cell.angle_gamma   90.00
#
_symmetry.space_group_name_H-M   'P 1'
#
loop_
_entity.id
_entity.type
_entity.pdbx_description
1 polymer ?
#
loop_
_entity_poly.entity_id
_entity_poly.type
_entity_poly.pdbx_seq_one_letter_code
_entity_poly.pdbx_strand_id
1 'polypeptide(L)'
;SMDGSKLTATQVAVAPNMAGAIPLQLVKGNPAMGTGSMQGVTYIQRVATQGGVAPAMACGAGNVGAKQVVKYQADYIFYKAS
;
A
#
# COMPACT_ATOMS: atom_id res chain seq x y z
N SER A 1 -2.89 -5.22 -14.69
CA SER A 1 -1.92 -5.69 -15.72
C SER A 1 -1.42 -7.05 -15.28
N MET A 2 -1.44 -8.07 -16.15
CA MET A 2 -0.85 -9.40 -15.90
C MET A 2 0.46 -9.55 -16.69
N ASP A 3 1.26 -8.49 -16.76
CA ASP A 3 2.50 -8.42 -17.56
C ASP A 3 3.72 -9.06 -16.87
N GLY A 4 3.52 -9.69 -15.70
CA GLY A 4 4.58 -10.37 -14.95
C GLY A 4 5.58 -9.43 -14.24
N SER A 5 5.46 -8.12 -14.40
CA SER A 5 6.37 -7.18 -13.75
C SER A 5 6.06 -7.03 -12.26
N LYS A 6 7.12 -6.97 -11.44
CA LYS A 6 7.04 -6.82 -9.99
C LYS A 6 7.95 -5.70 -9.53
N LEU A 7 7.52 -4.97 -8.52
CA LEU A 7 8.28 -3.87 -7.95
C LEU A 7 8.26 -3.96 -6.42
N THR A 8 9.43 -3.82 -5.82
CA THR A 8 9.57 -3.59 -4.38
C THR A 8 9.90 -2.12 -4.16
N ALA A 9 9.54 -1.58 -2.99
CA ALA A 9 9.74 -0.17 -2.71
C ALA A 9 10.00 0.06 -1.22
N THR A 10 10.74 1.13 -0.93
CA THR A 10 11.07 1.56 0.43
C THR A 10 10.26 2.79 0.80
N GLN A 11 9.74 2.84 2.02
CA GLN A 11 8.97 3.98 2.51
C GLN A 11 9.82 5.26 2.55
N VAL A 12 9.27 6.34 2.01
CA VAL A 12 9.90 7.67 2.00
C VAL A 12 9.15 8.61 2.93
N ALA A 13 7.82 8.62 2.85
CA ALA A 13 6.99 9.48 3.66
C ALA A 13 5.64 8.84 3.98
N VAL A 14 5.06 9.28 5.10
CA VAL A 14 3.71 8.94 5.54
C VAL A 14 3.03 10.23 5.98
N ALA A 15 1.76 10.37 5.65
CA ALA A 15 0.92 11.44 6.18
C ALA A 15 -0.33 10.84 6.84
N PRO A 16 -0.79 11.42 7.95
CA PRO A 16 -2.06 11.02 8.55
C PRO A 16 -3.21 11.20 7.56
N ASN A 17 -4.26 10.39 7.73
CA ASN A 17 -5.47 10.43 6.92
C ASN A 17 -6.70 10.63 7.84
N MET A 18 -7.89 10.76 7.28
CA MET A 18 -9.14 10.82 8.04
C MET A 18 -9.33 9.60 8.95
N ALA A 19 -10.05 9.78 10.05
CA ALA A 19 -10.35 8.72 10.99
C ALA A 19 -10.97 7.50 10.27
N GLY A 20 -10.47 6.30 10.58
CA GLY A 20 -10.94 5.06 9.95
C GLY A 20 -10.27 4.72 8.61
N ALA A 21 -9.37 5.56 8.09
CA ALA A 21 -8.58 5.27 6.89
C ALA A 21 -7.08 5.10 7.18
N ILE A 22 -6.41 4.16 6.51
CA ILE A 22 -4.96 4.00 6.66
C ILE A 22 -4.22 5.25 6.13
N PRO A 23 -3.00 5.51 6.65
CA PRO A 23 -2.20 6.66 6.24
C PRO A 23 -1.89 6.70 4.74
N LEU A 24 -1.77 7.91 4.22
CA LEU A 24 -1.23 8.16 2.89
C LEU A 24 0.26 7.83 2.90
N GLN A 25 0.80 7.37 1.78
CA GLN A 25 2.18 6.91 1.74
C GLN A 25 2.86 7.24 0.42
N LEU A 26 4.10 7.67 0.49
CA LEU A 26 5.02 7.75 -0.64
C LEU A 26 6.13 6.72 -0.43
N VAL A 27 6.39 5.92 -1.46
CA VAL A 27 7.50 4.96 -1.48
C VAL A 27 8.39 5.18 -2.69
N LYS A 28 9.68 4.91 -2.55
CA LYS A 28 10.67 4.91 -3.63
C LYS A 28 10.83 3.49 -4.15
N GLY A 29 10.58 3.31 -5.44
CA GLY A 29 10.71 2.03 -6.12
C GLY A 29 12.18 1.60 -6.25
N ASN A 30 12.44 0.32 -6.03
CA ASN A 30 13.67 -0.33 -6.47
C ASN A 30 13.58 -0.61 -7.98
N PRO A 31 14.65 -1.07 -8.65
CA PRO A 31 14.51 -1.57 -10.02
C PRO A 31 13.44 -2.69 -10.08
N ALA A 32 12.48 -2.54 -10.98
CA ALA A 32 11.44 -3.54 -11.19
C ALA A 32 12.03 -4.83 -11.79
N MET A 33 11.42 -5.96 -11.42
CA MET A 33 11.72 -7.28 -11.96
C MET A 33 10.75 -7.60 -13.10
N GLY A 34 11.27 -8.12 -14.21
CA GLY A 34 10.48 -8.44 -15.40
C GLY A 34 10.24 -7.24 -16.31
N THR A 35 9.97 -7.49 -17.58
CA THR A 35 9.71 -6.44 -18.57
C THR A 35 8.21 -6.15 -18.64
N GLY A 36 7.75 -5.07 -18.01
CA GLY A 36 6.34 -4.69 -18.01
C GLY A 36 6.10 -3.27 -17.51
N SER A 37 4.85 -2.97 -17.16
CA SER A 37 4.39 -1.63 -16.79
C SER A 37 5.15 -1.00 -15.62
N MET A 38 5.65 -1.83 -14.70
CA MET A 38 6.44 -1.39 -13.54
C MET A 38 7.86 -0.94 -13.90
N GLN A 39 8.35 -1.22 -15.11
CA GLN A 39 9.67 -0.76 -15.55
C GLN A 39 9.74 0.76 -15.60
N GLY A 40 10.80 1.31 -15.04
CA GLY A 40 11.04 2.77 -14.98
C GLY A 40 10.21 3.50 -13.91
N VAL A 41 9.37 2.80 -13.14
CA VAL A 41 8.69 3.41 -11.98
C VAL A 41 9.71 3.70 -10.88
N THR A 42 9.79 4.95 -10.47
CA THR A 42 10.74 5.44 -9.45
C THR A 42 10.07 5.75 -8.13
N TYR A 43 8.80 6.13 -8.14
CA TYR A 43 8.00 6.36 -6.94
C TYR A 43 6.58 5.83 -7.10
N ILE A 44 5.99 5.41 -5.98
CA ILE A 44 4.57 5.08 -5.90
C ILE A 44 3.97 5.87 -4.74
N GLN A 45 2.85 6.53 -5.00
CA GLN A 45 2.10 7.24 -3.97
C GLN A 45 0.72 6.60 -3.80
N ARG A 46 0.39 6.27 -2.55
CA ARG A 46 -0.95 5.86 -2.13
C ARG A 46 -1.71 7.08 -1.61
N VAL A 47 -2.84 7.37 -2.24
CA VAL A 47 -3.71 8.50 -1.91
C VAL A 47 -5.17 8.05 -1.80
N ALA A 48 -6.07 9.00 -1.51
CA ALA A 48 -7.54 8.79 -1.46
C ALA A 48 -7.97 7.56 -0.67
N THR A 49 -7.24 7.23 0.40
CA THR A 49 -7.43 5.96 1.08
C THR A 49 -8.68 5.98 1.95
N GLN A 50 -9.47 4.91 1.88
CA GLN A 50 -10.71 4.71 2.63
C GLN A 50 -10.66 3.34 3.31
N GLY A 51 -10.86 3.28 4.63
CA GLY A 51 -10.83 2.02 5.38
C GLY A 51 -9.42 1.49 5.68
N GLY A 52 -9.34 0.23 6.06
CA GLY A 52 -8.09 -0.49 6.33
C GLY A 52 -7.49 -0.31 7.73
N VAL A 53 -8.05 0.57 8.56
CA VAL A 53 -7.61 0.71 9.96
C VAL A 53 -7.94 -0.56 10.72
N ALA A 54 -7.05 -0.94 11.64
CA ALA A 54 -7.23 -2.10 12.48
C ALA A 54 -8.62 -2.06 13.17
N PRO A 55 -9.34 -3.19 13.19
CA PRO A 55 -10.66 -3.23 13.80
C PRO A 55 -10.56 -3.01 15.31
N ALA A 56 -11.57 -2.37 15.90
CA ALA A 56 -11.58 -2.02 17.33
C ALA A 56 -11.70 -3.24 18.27
N MET A 57 -11.86 -4.44 17.74
CA MET A 57 -11.93 -5.66 18.54
C MET A 57 -10.59 -5.91 19.25
N ALA A 58 -10.65 -6.14 20.56
CA ALA A 58 -9.46 -6.44 21.34
C ALA A 58 -8.83 -7.78 20.92
N CYS A 59 -7.52 -7.77 20.69
CA CYS A 59 -6.73 -9.00 20.65
C CYS A 59 -6.61 -9.56 22.07
N GLY A 60 -7.05 -10.81 22.29
CA GLY A 60 -7.03 -11.45 23.62
C GLY A 60 -6.96 -12.97 23.55
N ALA A 61 -6.72 -13.61 24.70
CA ALA A 61 -6.47 -15.06 24.81
C ALA A 61 -7.61 -15.92 24.22
N GLY A 62 -8.87 -15.46 24.32
CA GLY A 62 -10.03 -16.16 23.75
C GLY A 62 -10.12 -16.12 22.21
N ASN A 63 -9.35 -15.24 21.56
CA ASN A 63 -9.41 -15.01 20.11
C ASN A 63 -8.04 -15.24 19.44
N VAL A 64 -7.14 -16.02 20.07
CA VAL A 64 -5.83 -16.36 19.51
C VAL A 64 -6.03 -17.09 18.17
N GLY A 65 -5.34 -16.61 17.14
CA GLY A 65 -5.46 -17.15 15.78
C GLY A 65 -6.66 -16.63 14.99
N ALA A 66 -7.53 -15.81 15.59
CA ALA A 66 -8.61 -15.16 14.85
C ALA A 66 -8.05 -14.22 13.78
N LYS A 67 -8.64 -14.26 12.58
CA LYS A 67 -8.29 -13.39 11.45
C LYS A 67 -9.49 -12.52 11.12
N GLN A 68 -9.25 -11.24 10.93
CA GLN A 68 -10.26 -10.30 10.48
C GLN A 68 -9.83 -9.64 9.18
N VAL A 69 -10.74 -9.63 8.21
CA VAL A 69 -10.52 -8.99 6.92
C VAL A 69 -11.06 -7.56 7.03
N VAL A 70 -10.16 -6.57 7.03
CA VAL A 70 -10.53 -5.17 6.94
C VAL A 70 -10.43 -4.74 5.47
N LYS A 71 -11.57 -4.33 4.90
CA LYS A 71 -11.60 -3.80 3.54
C LYS A 71 -10.98 -2.41 3.50
N TYR A 72 -10.23 -2.12 2.45
CA TYR A 72 -9.77 -0.78 2.14
C TYR A 72 -9.75 -0.55 0.63
N GLN A 73 -9.84 0.71 0.24
CA GLN A 73 -9.62 1.19 -1.13
C GLN A 73 -8.63 2.34 -1.10
N ALA A 74 -7.84 2.47 -2.16
CA ALA A 74 -6.90 3.56 -2.32
C ALA A 74 -6.56 3.73 -3.79
N ASP A 75 -6.17 4.96 -4.15
CA ASP A 75 -5.62 5.26 -5.46
C ASP A 75 -4.09 5.17 -5.40
N TYR A 76 -3.50 4.60 -6.44
CA TYR A 76 -2.06 4.44 -6.57
C TYR A 76 -1.55 5.18 -7.81
N ILE A 77 -0.66 6.15 -7.58
CA ILE A 77 -0.01 6.94 -8.63
C ILE A 77 1.41 6.41 -8.80
N PHE A 78 1.78 6.07 -10.04
CA PHE A 78 3.08 5.51 -10.41
C PHE A 78 3.88 6.55 -11.19
N TYR A 79 4.96 7.05 -10.60
CA TYR A 79 5.82 8.05 -11.23
C TYR A 79 6.98 7.36 -11.94
N LYS A 80 7.30 7.82 -13.16
CA LYS A 80 8.51 7.40 -13.90
C LYS A 80 9.46 8.57 -14.02
N ALA A 81 10.77 8.30 -13.92
CA ALA A 81 11.77 9.29 -14.31
C ALA A 81 11.75 9.42 -15.84
N SER A 82 11.67 10.67 -16.31
CA SER A 82 11.78 11.06 -17.72
C SER A 82 13.22 11.03 -18.18
#